data_AF-A0A0D6JN58-F1
#
_entry.id   AF-A0A0D6JN58-F1
#
_cell.length_a   1.000
_cell.length_b   1.000
_cell.length_c   1.000
_cell.angle_alpha   90.00
_cell.angle_beta   90.00
_cell.angle_gamma   90.00
#
_symmetry.space_group_name_H-M   'P 1'
#
loop_
_entity.id
_entity.type
_entity.pdbx_description
1 polymer ?
#
loop_
_entity_poly.entity_id
_entity_poly.type
_entity_poly.pdbx_seq_one_letter_code
_entity_poly.pdbx_strand_id
1 'polypeptide(L)'
;MYQEFEMIQNIIDRQASNSFKIKGWTVTLVVVALLFRTSNFQLFGAVLPLIGFWGLDAYYLRQECKYRELYNWVRRNRPRSREHLFNLDASRFEDDIDGYVSMMFSTTLVLFYGVIALLLIGFSIVTIYTNGGSALG
;
A
#
# COMPACT_ATOMS: atom_id res chain seq x y z
N MET A 1 -18.58 10.34 -24.04
CA MET A 1 -19.09 10.01 -22.69
C MET A 1 -18.47 8.71 -22.18
N TYR A 2 -18.66 7.58 -22.86
CA TYR A 2 -18.07 6.29 -22.44
C TYR A 2 -16.53 6.30 -22.31
N GLN A 3 -15.82 6.96 -23.24
CA GLN A 3 -14.35 7.04 -23.21
C GLN A 3 -13.80 7.71 -21.95
N GLU A 4 -14.45 8.74 -21.42
CA GLU A 4 -13.98 9.44 -20.21
C GLU A 4 -14.10 8.56 -18.97
N PHE A 5 -15.20 7.81 -18.84
CA PHE A 5 -15.37 6.82 -17.76
C PHE A 5 -14.35 5.69 -17.88
N GLU A 6 -14.11 5.18 -19.08
CA GLU A 6 -13.13 4.14 -19.34
C GLU A 6 -11.70 4.61 -19.01
N MET A 7 -11.34 5.84 -19.36
CA MET A 7 -10.05 6.43 -18.98
C MET A 7 -9.89 6.51 -17.45
N ILE A 8 -10.91 6.98 -16.72
CA ILE A 8 -10.85 7.06 -15.25
C ILE A 8 -10.77 5.66 -14.64
N GLN A 9 -11.58 4.72 -15.09
CA GLN A 9 -11.58 3.34 -14.60
C GLN A 9 -10.21 2.67 -14.83
N ASN A 10 -9.62 2.85 -16.01
CA ASN A 10 -8.28 2.35 -16.30
C ASN A 10 -7.23 2.91 -15.33
N ILE A 11 -7.36 4.16 -14.87
CA ILE A 11 -6.43 4.72 -13.88
C ILE A 11 -6.67 4.08 -12.51
N ILE A 12 -7.94 3.89 -12.08
CA ILE A 12 -8.30 3.19 -10.84
C ILE A 12 -7.69 1.78 -10.84
N ASP A 13 -7.87 1.02 -11.92
CA ASP A 13 -7.35 -0.34 -12.06
C ASP A 13 -5.82 -0.38 -12.00
N ARG A 14 -5.15 0.63 -12.57
CA ARG A 14 -3.69 0.76 -12.47
C ARG A 14 -3.24 1.05 -11.04
N GLN A 15 -3.95 1.88 -10.26
CA GLN A 15 -3.61 2.12 -8.85
C GLN A 15 -3.80 0.86 -8.01
N ALA A 16 -4.93 0.15 -8.18
CA ALA A 16 -5.18 -1.12 -7.50
C ALA A 16 -4.13 -2.17 -7.86
N SER A 17 -3.75 -2.28 -9.15
CA SER A 17 -2.69 -3.17 -9.61
C SER A 17 -1.33 -2.83 -9.00
N ASN A 18 -0.98 -1.54 -8.90
CA ASN A 18 0.28 -1.11 -8.29
C ASN A 18 0.32 -1.40 -6.78
N SER A 19 -0.78 -1.13 -6.05
CA SER A 19 -0.93 -1.51 -4.65
C SER A 19 -0.74 -3.02 -4.45
N PHE A 20 -1.40 -3.84 -5.26
CA PHE A 20 -1.26 -5.30 -5.20
C PHE A 20 0.18 -5.77 -5.48
N LYS A 21 0.85 -5.20 -6.48
CA LYS A 21 2.26 -5.51 -6.78
C LYS A 21 3.17 -5.19 -5.60
N ILE A 22 3.00 -4.03 -4.97
CA ILE A 22 3.80 -3.66 -3.79
C ILE A 22 3.58 -4.66 -2.66
N LYS A 23 2.34 -5.05 -2.37
CA LYS A 23 2.04 -6.10 -1.37
C LYS A 23 2.77 -7.41 -1.69
N GLY A 24 2.77 -7.83 -2.95
CA GLY A 24 3.50 -9.02 -3.41
C GLY A 24 5.02 -8.91 -3.23
N TRP A 25 5.60 -7.75 -3.54
CA TRP A 25 7.03 -7.49 -3.32
C TRP A 25 7.38 -7.43 -1.83
N THR A 26 6.51 -6.88 -0.98
CA THR A 26 6.67 -6.91 0.48
C THR A 26 6.82 -8.34 0.98
N VAL A 27 5.89 -9.22 0.62
CA VAL A 27 5.94 -10.64 1.03
C VAL A 27 7.21 -11.31 0.52
N THR A 28 7.56 -11.08 -0.75
CA THR A 28 8.75 -11.67 -1.37
C THR A 28 10.03 -11.26 -0.62
N LEU A 29 10.22 -9.97 -0.36
CA LEU A 29 11.40 -9.48 0.37
C LEU A 29 11.45 -9.97 1.80
N VAL A 30 10.30 -10.10 2.47
CA VAL A 30 10.22 -10.67 3.82
C VAL A 30 10.67 -12.13 3.82
N VAL A 31 10.17 -12.94 2.89
CA VAL A 31 10.58 -14.35 2.78
C VAL A 31 12.08 -14.45 2.49
N VAL A 32 12.59 -13.66 1.55
CA VAL A 32 14.03 -13.62 1.23
C VAL A 32 14.85 -13.23 2.47
N ALA A 33 14.44 -12.20 3.21
CA ALA A 33 15.16 -11.78 4.41
C ALA A 33 15.19 -12.86 5.50
N LEU A 34 14.12 -13.64 5.65
CA LEU A 34 14.05 -14.75 6.59
C LEU A 34 14.93 -15.94 6.18
N LEU A 35 14.97 -16.27 4.87
CA LEU A 35 15.77 -17.38 4.34
C LEU A 35 17.28 -17.10 4.37
N PHE A 36 17.70 -15.87 4.02
CA PHE A 36 19.11 -15.50 3.89
C PHE A 36 19.71 -14.90 5.18
N ARG A 37 19.13 -15.23 6.34
CA ARG A 37 19.64 -14.73 7.63
C ARG A 37 21.02 -15.30 7.94
N THR A 38 22.04 -14.44 7.84
CA THR A 38 23.43 -14.69 8.26
C THR A 38 23.78 -14.08 9.62
N SER A 39 23.06 -13.05 10.11
CA SER A 39 23.27 -12.49 11.47
C SER A 39 21.99 -11.93 12.11
N ASN A 40 22.02 -11.71 13.43
CA ASN A 40 20.92 -11.08 14.19
C ASN A 40 20.54 -9.67 13.68
N PHE A 41 21.52 -8.91 13.15
CA PHE A 41 21.30 -7.54 12.67
C PHE A 41 20.66 -7.47 11.29
N GLN A 42 20.65 -8.57 10.52
CA GLN A 42 20.13 -8.59 9.15
C GLN A 42 18.60 -8.45 9.08
N LEU A 43 17.90 -8.78 10.18
CA LEU A 43 16.45 -8.58 10.32
C LEU A 43 16.05 -7.09 10.27
N PHE A 44 16.92 -6.18 10.73
CA PHE A 44 16.68 -4.74 10.60
C PHE A 44 16.70 -4.28 9.13
N GLY A 45 17.43 -4.99 8.26
CA GLY A 45 17.42 -4.74 6.82
C GLY A 45 16.07 -4.99 6.16
N ALA A 46 15.22 -5.85 6.74
CA ALA A 46 13.87 -6.13 6.24
C ALA A 46 12.84 -5.07 6.68
N VAL A 47 13.12 -4.32 7.74
CA VAL A 47 12.20 -3.30 8.28
C VAL A 47 12.14 -2.08 7.36
N LEU A 48 13.27 -1.68 6.77
CA LEU A 48 13.35 -0.53 5.88
C LEU A 48 12.42 -0.66 4.64
N PRO A 49 12.48 -1.74 3.83
CA PRO A 49 11.57 -1.91 2.70
C PRO A 49 10.12 -2.11 3.16
N LEU A 50 9.88 -2.68 4.34
CA LEU A 50 8.53 -2.85 4.89
C LEU A 50 7.83 -1.50 5.14
N ILE A 51 8.52 -0.56 5.80
CA ILE A 51 7.98 0.79 6.05
C ILE A 51 7.81 1.56 4.73
N GLY A 52 8.81 1.48 3.84
CA GLY A 52 8.76 2.14 2.53
C GLY A 52 7.59 1.65 1.68
N PHE A 53 7.36 0.34 1.61
CA PHE A 53 6.25 -0.25 0.89
C PHE A 53 4.90 0.05 1.53
N TRP A 54 4.81 0.12 2.86
CA TRP A 54 3.59 0.54 3.53
C TRP A 54 3.17 1.96 3.14
N GLY A 55 4.12 2.91 3.11
CA GLY A 55 3.85 4.27 2.64
C GLY A 55 3.42 4.33 1.18
N LEU A 56 4.13 3.61 0.29
CA LEU A 56 3.76 3.58 -1.13
C LEU A 56 2.40 2.93 -1.40
N ASP A 57 2.03 1.92 -0.62
CA ASP A 57 0.73 1.28 -0.71
C ASP A 57 -0.39 2.25 -0.27
N ALA A 58 -0.16 3.02 0.79
CA ALA A 58 -1.06 4.10 1.21
C ALA A 58 -1.19 5.21 0.16
N TYR A 59 -0.10 5.55 -0.54
CA TYR A 59 -0.13 6.49 -1.65
C TYR A 59 -1.05 6.00 -2.78
N TYR A 60 -0.91 4.75 -3.20
CA TYR A 60 -1.76 4.19 -4.26
C TYR A 60 -3.23 4.09 -3.85
N LEU A 61 -3.50 3.70 -2.59
CA LEU A 61 -4.85 3.69 -2.04
C LEU A 61 -5.48 5.09 -2.05
N ARG A 62 -4.74 6.11 -1.61
CA ARG A 62 -5.21 7.51 -1.64
C ARG A 62 -5.50 7.96 -3.06
N GLN A 63 -4.64 7.61 -4.02
CA GLN A 63 -4.84 7.97 -5.42
C GLN A 63 -6.07 7.29 -6.02
N GLU A 64 -6.32 6.02 -5.66
CA GLU A 64 -7.53 5.29 -6.03
C GLU A 64 -8.79 6.00 -5.53
N CYS A 65 -8.82 6.41 -4.25
CA CYS A 65 -9.93 7.15 -3.67
C CYS A 65 -10.22 8.47 -4.41
N LYS A 66 -9.17 9.25 -4.74
CA LYS A 66 -9.31 10.48 -5.54
C LYS A 66 -9.94 10.21 -6.91
N TYR A 67 -9.50 9.17 -7.61
CA TYR A 67 -10.06 8.81 -8.90
C TYR A 67 -11.48 8.24 -8.82
N ARG A 68 -11.84 7.55 -7.73
CA ARG A 68 -13.22 7.13 -7.46
C ARG A 68 -14.14 8.35 -7.29
N GLU A 69 -13.69 9.41 -6.64
CA GLU A 69 -14.50 10.62 -6.51
C GLU A 69 -14.60 11.41 -7.82
N LEU A 70 -13.51 11.49 -8.60
CA LEU A 70 -13.58 12.02 -9.97
C LEU A 70 -14.59 11.24 -10.83
N TYR A 71 -14.58 9.91 -10.75
CA TYR A 71 -15.55 9.06 -11.45
C TYR A 71 -17.00 9.40 -11.05
N ASN A 72 -17.26 9.51 -9.74
CA ASN A 72 -18.57 9.86 -9.21
C ASN A 72 -19.04 11.24 -9.68
N TRP A 73 -18.13 12.22 -9.68
CA TRP A 73 -18.41 13.57 -10.15
C TRP A 73 -18.74 13.60 -11.65
N VAL A 74 -17.91 12.97 -12.49
CA VAL A 74 -18.17 12.89 -13.95
C VAL A 74 -19.52 12.21 -14.21
N ARG A 75 -19.85 11.15 -13.46
CA ARG A 75 -21.14 10.44 -13.57
C ARG A 75 -22.33 11.34 -13.32
N ARG A 76 -22.25 12.22 -12.31
CA ARG A 76 -23.36 13.14 -11.94
C ARG A 76 -23.44 14.36 -12.86
N ASN A 77 -22.30 14.89 -13.31
CA ASN A 77 -22.25 16.19 -13.98
C ASN A 77 -22.34 16.08 -15.51
N ARG A 78 -21.87 14.99 -16.13
CA ARG A 78 -21.88 14.86 -17.59
C ARG A 78 -23.24 14.94 -18.28
N PRO A 79 -24.34 14.41 -17.71
CA PRO A 79 -25.66 14.58 -18.31
C PRO A 79 -26.13 16.04 -18.38
N ARG A 80 -25.56 16.92 -17.53
CA ARG A 80 -26.03 18.31 -17.33
C ARG A 80 -25.06 19.37 -17.84
N SER A 81 -23.76 19.06 -17.97
CA SER A 81 -22.73 20.03 -18.33
C SER A 81 -21.56 19.41 -19.10
N ARG A 82 -20.98 20.19 -20.00
CA ARG A 82 -19.70 19.91 -20.71
C ARG A 82 -18.49 20.53 -20.01
N GLU A 83 -18.67 21.11 -18.84
CA GLU A 83 -17.59 21.63 -18.03
C GLU A 83 -16.54 20.55 -17.73
N HIS A 84 -15.26 20.94 -17.74
CA HIS A 84 -14.12 20.05 -17.53
C HIS A 84 -14.10 18.79 -18.43
N LEU A 85 -14.52 18.90 -19.69
CA LEU A 85 -14.45 17.81 -20.67
C LEU A 85 -13.05 17.22 -20.81
N PHE A 86 -12.92 15.92 -20.53
CA PHE A 86 -11.65 15.17 -20.57
C PHE A 86 -10.58 15.67 -19.60
N ASN A 87 -10.95 16.46 -18.59
CA ASN A 87 -10.01 16.83 -17.55
C ASN A 87 -9.96 15.71 -16.49
N LEU A 88 -8.93 14.88 -16.59
CA LEU A 88 -8.65 13.74 -15.72
C LEU A 88 -7.87 14.12 -14.45
N ASP A 89 -7.74 15.41 -14.15
CA ASP A 89 -7.07 15.86 -12.94
C ASP A 89 -7.96 15.65 -11.71
N ALA A 90 -7.56 14.69 -10.88
CA ALA A 90 -8.22 14.33 -9.63
C ALA A 90 -7.70 15.14 -8.43
N SER A 91 -6.75 16.08 -8.62
CA SER A 91 -6.25 16.97 -7.56
C SER A 91 -7.35 17.83 -6.93
N ARG A 92 -8.40 18.14 -7.70
CA ARG A 92 -9.56 18.91 -7.23
C ARG A 92 -10.34 18.26 -6.08
N PHE A 93 -10.15 16.95 -5.87
CA PHE A 93 -10.77 16.18 -4.78
C PHE A 93 -9.77 15.89 -3.67
N GLU A 94 -8.63 16.59 -3.61
CA GLU A 94 -7.60 16.32 -2.61
C GLU A 94 -8.07 16.62 -1.18
N ASP A 95 -8.92 17.63 -1.01
CA ASP A 95 -9.53 18.01 0.27
C ASP A 95 -10.72 17.11 0.66
N ASP A 96 -11.31 16.40 -0.30
CA ASP A 96 -12.45 15.50 -0.09
C ASP A 96 -12.01 14.09 0.36
N ILE A 97 -10.71 13.78 0.25
CA ILE A 97 -10.15 12.47 0.58
C ILE A 97 -9.30 12.56 1.85
N ASP A 98 -9.35 11.52 2.66
CA ASP A 98 -8.54 11.45 3.87
C ASP A 98 -7.06 11.70 3.60
N GLY A 99 -6.41 12.32 4.59
CA GLY A 99 -4.98 12.61 4.55
C GLY A 99 -4.14 11.35 4.36
N TYR A 100 -2.95 11.52 3.78
CA TYR A 100 -2.02 10.42 3.51
C TYR A 100 -1.71 9.56 4.75
N VAL A 101 -1.55 10.19 5.92
CA VAL A 101 -1.31 9.47 7.17
C VAL A 101 -2.52 8.62 7.57
N SER A 102 -3.75 9.14 7.40
CA SER A 102 -4.97 8.37 7.67
C SER A 102 -5.04 7.12 6.77
N MET A 103 -4.66 7.27 5.50
CA MET A 103 -4.61 6.15 4.55
C MET A 103 -3.61 5.07 4.95
N MET A 104 -2.44 5.45 5.51
CA MET A 104 -1.49 4.49 6.08
C MET A 104 -2.12 3.64 7.19
N PHE A 105 -2.98 4.24 8.02
CA PHE A 105 -3.67 3.57 9.11
C PHE A 105 -5.05 2.99 8.73
N SER A 106 -5.35 2.89 7.43
CA SER A 106 -6.55 2.20 6.98
C SER A 106 -6.56 0.72 7.39
N THR A 107 -7.74 0.18 7.69
CA THR A 107 -7.92 -1.18 8.21
C THR A 107 -7.22 -2.24 7.34
N THR A 108 -7.26 -2.09 6.02
CA THR A 108 -6.66 -3.06 5.08
C THR A 108 -5.14 -3.02 5.12
N LEU A 109 -4.52 -1.84 5.24
CA LEU A 109 -3.07 -1.71 5.30
C LEU A 109 -2.54 -2.11 6.69
N VAL A 110 -3.18 -1.65 7.76
CA VAL A 110 -2.80 -2.02 9.13
C VAL A 110 -2.86 -3.53 9.32
N LEU A 111 -3.91 -4.18 8.83
CA LEU A 111 -4.01 -5.64 8.93
C LEU A 111 -2.92 -6.33 8.12
N PHE A 112 -2.70 -5.91 6.87
CA PHE A 112 -1.70 -6.55 6.00
C PHE A 112 -0.27 -6.39 6.53
N TYR A 113 0.17 -5.16 6.79
CA TYR A 113 1.53 -4.88 7.27
C TYR A 113 1.71 -5.26 8.74
N GLY A 114 0.65 -5.16 9.55
CA GLY A 114 0.65 -5.58 10.95
C GLY A 114 0.85 -7.07 11.12
N VAL A 115 0.19 -7.91 10.32
CA VAL A 115 0.42 -9.37 10.34
C VAL A 115 1.88 -9.70 9.97
N ILE A 116 2.42 -9.04 8.93
CA ILE A 116 3.83 -9.25 8.54
C ILE A 116 4.79 -8.80 9.65
N ALA A 117 4.54 -7.65 10.27
CA ALA A 117 5.36 -7.15 11.38
C ALA A 117 5.31 -8.10 12.59
N LEU A 118 4.13 -8.62 12.94
CA LEU A 118 3.98 -9.62 14.01
C LEU A 118 4.74 -10.91 13.71
N LEU A 119 4.71 -11.39 12.46
CA LEU A 119 5.49 -12.56 12.04
C LEU A 119 7.00 -12.32 12.18
N LEU A 120 7.50 -11.16 11.75
CA LEU A 120 8.90 -10.78 11.88
C LEU A 120 9.33 -10.69 13.36
N ILE A 121 8.50 -10.09 14.22
CA ILE A 121 8.77 -9.97 15.66
C ILE A 121 8.78 -11.35 16.32
N GLY A 122 7.75 -12.18 16.07
CA GLY A 122 7.68 -13.53 16.61
C GLY A 122 8.87 -14.38 16.20
N PHE A 123 9.25 -14.33 14.91
CA PHE A 123 10.43 -15.02 14.41
C PHE A 123 11.73 -14.53 15.08
N SER A 124 11.88 -13.20 15.25
CA SER A 124 13.04 -12.60 15.92
C SER A 124 13.17 -13.07 17.37
N ILE A 125 12.05 -13.12 18.10
CA ILE A 125 12.00 -13.59 19.49
C ILE A 125 12.42 -15.06 19.58
N VAL A 126 11.82 -15.94 18.77
CA VAL A 126 12.17 -17.37 18.75
C VAL A 126 13.66 -17.56 18.50
N THR A 127 14.21 -16.81 17.54
CA THR A 127 15.62 -16.87 17.16
C THR A 127 16.56 -16.41 18.29
N ILE A 128 16.17 -15.40 19.07
CA ILE A 128 16.97 -14.95 20.23
C ILE A 128 17.01 -16.04 21.29
N TYR A 129 15.88 -16.68 21.61
CA TYR A 129 15.83 -17.76 22.59
C TYR A 129 16.65 -18.98 22.19
N THR A 130 16.61 -19.39 20.92
CA THR A 130 17.38 -20.57 20.45
C THR A 130 18.89 -20.31 20.49
N ASN A 131 19.34 -19.10 20.10
CA ASN A 131 20.77 -18.76 20.11
C ASN A 131 21.30 -18.46 21.54
N GLY A 132 20.45 -17.95 22.43
CA GLY A 132 20.79 -17.77 23.85
C GLY A 132 20.95 -19.11 24.59
N GLY A 133 20.15 -20.13 24.22
CA GLY A 133 20.28 -21.48 24.77
C GLY A 133 21.56 -22.21 24.36
N SER A 134 22.09 -21.94 23.17
CA SER A 134 23.35 -22.56 22.69
C SER A 134 24.63 -21.97 23.29
N ALA A 135 24.56 -20.84 24.03
CA ALA A 135 25.73 -20.21 24.66
C ALA A 135 25.97 -20.67 26.11
N LEU A 136 25.05 -21.46 26.68
CA LEU A 136 25.11 -21.97 28.06
C LEU A 136 25.22 -23.51 28.13
N GLY A 137 25.41 -24.17 26.99
CA GLY A 137 25.61 -25.62 26.87
C GLY A 137 27.05 -25.99 26.56
#